data_AF-A0A1G4JKW9-F1
#
_entry.id   AF-A0A1G4JKW9-F1
#
_cell.length_a   1.000
_cell.length_b   1.000
_cell.length_c   1.000
_cell.angle_alpha   90.00
_cell.angle_beta   90.00
_cell.angle_gamma   90.00
#
_symmetry.space_group_name_H-M   'P 1'
#
loop_
_entity.id
_entity.type
_entity.pdbx_description
1 polymer ?
#
loop_
_entity_poly.entity_id
_entity_poly.type
_entity_poly.pdbx_seq_one_letter_code
_entity_poly.pdbx_strand_id
1 'polypeptide(L)'
;MPPRIEKHSKEYKVREIQKNLVKKARLKKDYFKALKEEGYAVPDKKSSEAKLSYKELKAQNAVGNRQKLDEKKELKKMRGRQQHDKALQRQKYEQDKVKEVRDKEKQRNVRSSKVTQRTRSGQPLMGPKIEDLLGKIKADDTYTK
;
A
#
# COMPACT_ATOMS: atom_id res chain seq x y z
N MET A 1 49.74 -13.39 33.90
CA MET A 1 49.24 -13.06 32.54
C MET A 1 47.74 -12.91 32.59
N PRO A 2 47.13 -11.93 31.92
CA PRO A 2 45.67 -11.84 31.85
C PRO A 2 45.09 -13.07 31.11
N PRO A 3 43.91 -13.57 31.51
CA PRO A 3 43.30 -14.75 30.90
C PRO A 3 42.98 -14.53 29.42
N ARG A 4 43.10 -15.60 28.61
CA ARG A 4 42.72 -15.57 27.19
C ARG A 4 41.19 -15.47 27.10
N ILE A 5 40.70 -14.33 26.62
CA ILE A 5 39.28 -14.09 26.39
C ILE A 5 38.90 -14.74 25.05
N GLU A 6 37.88 -15.60 25.08
CA GLU A 6 37.38 -16.29 23.89
C GLU A 6 36.83 -15.31 22.85
N LYS A 7 37.10 -15.58 21.57
CA LYS A 7 36.58 -14.80 20.45
C LYS A 7 35.05 -14.84 20.45
N HIS A 8 34.43 -13.71 20.13
CA HIS A 8 32.96 -13.51 20.07
C HIS A 8 32.19 -13.61 21.40
N SER A 9 32.86 -13.84 22.53
CA SER A 9 32.26 -13.68 23.86
C SER A 9 31.78 -12.24 24.09
N LYS A 10 30.84 -12.06 25.03
CA LYS A 10 30.32 -10.73 25.40
C LYS A 10 31.44 -9.80 25.85
N GLU A 11 32.36 -10.31 26.67
CA GLU A 11 33.52 -9.55 27.18
C GLU A 11 34.49 -9.17 26.06
N TYR A 12 34.74 -10.08 25.12
CA TYR A 12 35.53 -9.79 23.92
C TYR A 12 34.93 -8.64 23.11
N LYS A 13 33.62 -8.70 22.84
CA LYS A 13 32.91 -7.65 22.09
C LYS A 13 32.95 -6.30 22.80
N VAL A 14 32.76 -6.26 24.12
CA VAL A 14 32.88 -5.01 24.90
C VAL A 14 34.29 -4.44 24.78
N ARG A 15 35.32 -5.28 24.90
CA ARG A 15 36.72 -4.86 24.78
C ARG A 15 37.06 -4.36 23.36
N GLU A 16 36.52 -4.99 22.33
CA GLU A 16 36.66 -4.52 20.95
C GLU A 16 35.98 -3.17 20.72
N ILE A 17 34.76 -2.99 21.25
CA ILE A 17 34.05 -1.70 21.18
C ILE A 17 34.92 -0.60 21.83
N GLN A 18 35.48 -0.86 23.01
CA GLN A 18 36.37 0.09 23.69
C GLN A 18 37.61 0.42 22.85
N LYS A 19 38.28 -0.61 22.30
CA LYS A 19 39.45 -0.40 21.40
C LYS A 19 39.08 0.46 20.19
N ASN A 20 37.95 0.18 19.56
CA ASN A 20 37.47 0.91 18.39
C ASN A 20 37.11 2.36 18.72
N LEU A 21 36.49 2.60 19.88
CA LEU A 21 36.20 3.96 20.36
C LEU A 21 37.48 4.77 20.60
N VAL A 22 38.50 4.17 21.21
CA VAL A 22 39.81 4.81 21.42
C VAL A 22 40.49 5.10 20.07
N LYS A 23 40.50 4.14 19.15
CA LYS A 23 41.05 4.31 17.79
C LYS A 23 40.35 5.46 17.05
N LYS A 24 39.01 5.50 17.10
CA LYS A 24 38.20 6.58 16.50
C LYS A 24 38.52 7.95 17.10
N ALA A 25 38.67 8.04 18.43
CA ALA A 25 39.04 9.28 19.10
C ALA A 25 40.44 9.76 18.70
N ARG A 26 41.41 8.84 18.57
CA ARG A 26 42.77 9.14 18.10
C ARG A 26 42.77 9.66 16.66
N LEU A 27 42.12 8.94 15.74
CA LEU A 27 41.98 9.36 14.34
C LEU A 27 41.30 10.73 14.22
N LYS A 28 40.26 10.99 15.01
CA LYS A 28 39.59 12.29 15.03
C LYS A 28 40.53 13.42 15.49
N LYS A 29 41.37 13.16 16.49
CA LYS A 29 42.36 14.12 16.97
C LYS A 29 43.43 14.39 15.91
N ASP A 30 43.92 13.34 15.26
CA ASP A 30 44.95 13.44 14.22
C ASP A 30 44.40 14.18 12.99
N TYR A 31 43.16 13.90 12.59
CA TYR A 31 42.46 14.64 11.53
C TYR A 31 42.34 16.13 11.84
N PHE A 32 41.98 16.50 13.06
CA PHE A 32 41.89 17.91 13.46
C PHE A 32 43.25 18.62 13.54
N LYS A 33 44.33 17.89 13.82
CA LYS A 33 45.69 18.44 13.72
C LYS A 33 46.07 18.73 12.27
N ALA A 34 45.84 17.76 11.37
CA ALA A 34 46.11 17.92 9.95
C ALA A 34 45.33 19.11 9.35
N LEU A 35 44.04 19.25 9.68
CA LEU A 35 43.24 20.40 9.25
C LEU A 35 43.82 21.74 9.73
N LYS A 36 44.38 21.79 10.95
CA LYS A 36 45.01 22.99 11.50
C LYS A 36 46.33 23.30 10.79
N GLU A 37 47.11 22.28 10.44
CA GLU A 37 48.37 22.42 9.69
C GLU A 37 48.13 22.89 8.25
N GLU A 38 47.04 22.45 7.63
CA GLU A 38 46.61 22.86 6.29
C GLU A 38 45.88 24.22 6.26
N GLY A 39 45.70 24.87 7.42
CA GLY A 39 45.10 26.21 7.53
C GLY A 39 43.57 26.25 7.47
N TYR A 40 42.89 25.10 7.49
CA TYR A 40 41.42 25.03 7.52
C TYR A 40 40.85 25.23 8.94
N ALA A 41 39.66 25.81 9.02
CA ALA A 41 38.97 26.04 10.30
C ALA A 41 38.55 24.71 10.95
N VAL A 42 39.03 24.45 12.17
CA VAL A 42 38.63 23.28 12.97
C VAL A 42 37.25 23.55 13.58
N PRO A 43 36.27 22.63 13.47
CA PRO A 43 34.96 22.80 14.09
C PRO A 43 35.10 22.97 15.61
N ASP A 44 34.52 24.04 16.15
CA ASP A 44 34.50 24.27 17.59
C ASP A 44 33.87 23.08 18.32
N LYS A 45 34.48 22.71 19.46
CA LYS A 45 33.89 21.72 20.35
C LYS A 45 32.53 22.26 20.78
N LYS A 46 31.45 21.74 20.17
CA LYS A 46 30.08 21.98 20.63
C LYS A 46 30.08 21.78 22.14
N SER A 47 29.87 22.88 22.87
CA SER A 47 29.71 22.89 24.32
C SER A 47 28.72 21.78 24.65
N SER A 48 29.12 20.88 25.53
CA SER A 48 28.38 19.65 25.84
C SER A 48 26.90 19.98 26.08
N GLU A 49 26.05 19.73 25.08
CA GLU A 49 24.61 19.64 25.31
C GLU A 49 24.45 18.64 26.45
N ALA A 50 23.84 19.08 27.55
CA ALA A 50 23.66 18.27 28.73
C ALA A 50 22.93 17.01 28.31
N LYS A 51 23.66 15.88 28.29
CA LYS A 51 23.07 14.60 27.93
C LYS A 51 21.96 14.34 28.94
N LEU A 52 20.72 14.28 28.46
CA LEU A 52 19.55 13.92 29.25
C LEU A 52 19.87 12.72 30.14
N SER A 53 19.43 12.77 31.39
CA SER A 53 19.62 11.68 32.33
C SER A 53 19.02 10.39 31.76
N TYR A 54 19.63 9.25 32.05
CA TYR A 54 19.13 7.95 31.58
C TYR A 54 17.64 7.72 31.93
N LYS A 55 17.20 8.25 33.08
CA LYS A 55 15.78 8.21 33.49
C LYS A 55 14.87 9.02 32.56
N GLU A 56 15.30 10.21 32.15
CA GLU A 56 14.54 11.09 31.25
C GLU A 56 14.45 10.50 29.84
N LEU A 57 15.56 9.92 29.36
CA LEU A 57 15.63 9.26 28.06
C LEU A 57 14.72 8.01 28.02
N LYS A 58 14.65 7.26 29.12
CA LYS A 58 13.71 6.14 29.28
C LYS A 58 12.25 6.61 29.31
N ALA A 59 11.97 7.74 29.98
CA ALA A 59 10.64 8.32 30.04
C ALA A 59 10.15 8.80 28.66
N GLN A 60 11.00 9.53 27.91
CA GLN A 60 10.66 9.96 26.55
C GLN A 60 10.41 8.77 25.62
N ASN A 61 11.26 7.74 25.69
CA ASN A 61 11.07 6.52 24.89
C ASN A 61 9.76 5.79 25.25
N ALA A 62 9.38 5.76 26.53
CA ALA A 62 8.13 5.15 26.96
C ALA A 62 6.91 5.90 26.39
N VAL A 63 6.92 7.23 26.38
CA VAL A 63 5.86 8.05 25.78
C VAL A 63 5.80 7.84 24.27
N GLY A 64 6.94 7.89 23.58
CA GLY A 64 7.00 7.64 22.13
C GLY A 64 6.54 6.23 21.74
N ASN A 65 6.82 5.22 22.57
CA ASN A 65 6.35 3.85 22.32
C ASN A 65 4.84 3.71 22.50
N ARG A 66 4.23 4.43 23.46
CA ARG A 66 2.77 4.45 23.64
C ARG A 66 2.07 5.07 22.43
N GLN A 67 2.55 6.22 21.97
CA GLN A 67 2.01 6.90 20.77
C GLN A 67 2.07 5.99 19.54
N LYS A 68 3.22 5.38 19.26
CA LYS A 68 3.37 4.42 18.14
C LYS A 68 2.43 3.23 18.23
N LEU A 69 2.13 2.77 19.45
CA LEU A 69 1.24 1.63 19.66
C LEU A 69 -0.21 2.01 19.37
N ASP A 70 -0.62 3.21 19.77
CA ASP A 70 -1.96 3.73 19.49
C ASP A 70 -2.14 4.05 18.00
N GLU A 71 -1.17 4.69 17.35
CA GLU A 71 -1.13 4.89 15.89
C GLU A 71 -1.27 3.55 15.13
N LYS A 72 -0.55 2.51 15.59
CA LYS A 72 -0.63 1.18 14.97
C LYS A 72 -2.01 0.54 15.12
N LYS A 73 -2.68 0.75 16.27
CA LYS A 73 -4.07 0.27 16.47
C LYS A 73 -5.03 0.99 15.53
N GLU A 74 -4.90 2.30 15.38
CA GLU A 74 -5.73 3.09 14.48
C GLU A 74 -5.54 2.68 13.01
N LEU A 75 -4.29 2.52 12.58
CA LEU A 75 -3.98 2.01 11.24
C LEU A 75 -4.57 0.62 10.99
N LYS A 76 -4.51 -0.28 11.97
CA LYS A 76 -5.13 -1.62 11.85
C LYS A 76 -6.64 -1.53 11.72
N LYS A 77 -7.30 -0.64 12.48
CA LYS A 77 -8.74 -0.38 12.41
C LYS A 77 -9.14 0.18 11.05
N MET A 78 -8.39 1.16 10.53
CA MET A 78 -8.64 1.74 9.21
C MET A 78 -8.45 0.73 8.09
N ARG A 79 -7.40 -0.10 8.16
CA ARG A 79 -7.18 -1.19 7.19
C ARG A 79 -8.32 -2.21 7.21
N GLY A 80 -8.81 -2.58 8.40
CA GLY A 80 -9.97 -3.47 8.54
C GLY A 80 -11.23 -2.91 7.89
N ARG A 81 -11.52 -1.62 8.13
CA ARG A 81 -12.65 -0.91 7.49
C ARG A 81 -12.52 -0.87 5.98
N GLN A 82 -11.37 -0.48 5.45
CA GLN A 82 -11.13 -0.45 4.01
C GLN A 82 -11.27 -1.81 3.34
N GLN A 83 -10.84 -2.89 4.00
CA GLN A 83 -11.01 -4.24 3.47
C GLN A 83 -12.48 -4.66 3.44
N HIS A 84 -13.21 -4.37 4.52
CA HIS A 84 -14.65 -4.62 4.60
C HIS A 84 -15.41 -3.85 3.52
N ASP A 85 -15.12 -2.56 3.34
CA ASP A 85 -15.78 -1.71 2.34
C ASP A 85 -15.50 -2.20 0.92
N LYS A 86 -14.26 -2.62 0.63
CA LYS A 86 -13.90 -3.24 -0.65
C LYS A 86 -14.66 -4.54 -0.89
N ALA A 87 -14.83 -5.37 0.15
CA ALA A 87 -15.58 -6.62 0.03
C ALA A 87 -17.07 -6.34 -0.26
N LEU A 88 -17.68 -5.38 0.44
CA LEU A 88 -19.06 -4.95 0.17
C LEU A 88 -19.23 -4.39 -1.24
N GLN A 89 -18.29 -3.56 -1.71
CA GLN A 89 -18.34 -3.02 -3.07
C GLN A 89 -18.26 -4.13 -4.12
N ARG A 90 -17.38 -5.11 -3.93
CA ARG A 90 -17.29 -6.28 -4.83
C ARG A 90 -18.60 -7.07 -4.85
N GLN A 91 -19.18 -7.34 -3.68
CA GLN A 91 -20.44 -8.05 -3.58
C GLN A 91 -21.57 -7.30 -4.30
N LYS A 92 -21.68 -5.98 -4.12
CA LYS A 92 -22.67 -5.15 -4.82
C LYS A 92 -22.47 -5.22 -6.34
N TYR A 93 -21.24 -5.01 -6.80
CA TYR A 93 -20.92 -5.07 -8.22
C TYR A 93 -21.26 -6.43 -8.84
N GLU A 94 -20.96 -7.53 -8.16
CA GLU A 94 -21.32 -8.88 -8.61
C GLU A 94 -22.84 -9.07 -8.67
N GLN A 95 -23.58 -8.61 -7.66
CA GLN A 95 -25.04 -8.67 -7.67
C GLN A 95 -25.64 -7.88 -8.83
N ASP A 96 -25.13 -6.67 -9.09
CA ASP A 96 -25.62 -5.81 -10.16
C ASP A 96 -25.30 -6.43 -11.53
N LYS A 97 -24.09 -6.99 -11.70
CA LYS A 97 -23.73 -7.73 -12.92
C LYS A 97 -24.65 -8.94 -13.15
N VAL A 98 -24.97 -9.71 -12.12
CA VAL A 98 -25.90 -10.84 -12.22
C VAL A 98 -27.30 -10.37 -12.59
N LYS A 99 -27.79 -9.26 -12.01
CA LYS A 99 -29.08 -8.67 -12.38
C LYS A 99 -29.09 -8.24 -13.85
N GLU A 100 -28.07 -7.52 -14.31
CA GLU A 100 -27.97 -7.10 -15.70
C GLU A 100 -27.99 -8.29 -16.67
N VAL A 101 -27.26 -9.37 -16.36
CA VAL A 101 -27.25 -10.58 -17.20
C VAL A 101 -28.64 -11.21 -17.24
N ARG A 102 -29.31 -11.33 -16.09
CA ARG A 102 -30.68 -11.88 -16.02
C ARG A 102 -31.67 -11.03 -16.81
N ASP A 103 -31.57 -9.71 -16.74
CA ASP A 103 -32.48 -8.82 -17.45
C ASP A 103 -32.23 -8.84 -18.96
N LYS A 104 -30.96 -8.91 -19.39
CA LYS A 104 -30.59 -9.13 -20.80
C LYS A 104 -31.10 -10.47 -21.32
N GLU A 105 -31.02 -11.53 -20.51
CA GLU A 105 -31.53 -12.84 -20.88
C GLU A 105 -33.06 -12.84 -21.01
N LYS A 106 -33.79 -12.24 -20.07
CA LYS A 106 -35.24 -12.05 -20.17
C LYS A 106 -35.63 -11.29 -21.42
N GLN A 107 -34.94 -10.18 -21.71
CA GLN A 107 -35.19 -9.40 -22.93
C GLN A 107 -34.90 -10.22 -24.20
N ARG A 108 -33.82 -11.01 -24.21
CA ARG A 108 -33.49 -11.91 -25.33
C ARG A 108 -34.58 -12.96 -25.53
N ASN A 109 -35.08 -13.59 -24.46
CA ASN A 109 -36.12 -14.61 -24.54
C ASN A 109 -37.43 -14.01 -25.06
N VAL A 110 -37.83 -12.82 -24.59
CA VAL A 110 -39.00 -12.12 -25.11
C VAL A 110 -38.83 -11.80 -26.60
N ARG A 111 -37.68 -11.24 -27.01
CA ARG A 111 -37.40 -10.94 -28.42
C ARG A 111 -37.40 -12.20 -29.29
N SER A 112 -36.72 -13.25 -28.82
CA SER A 112 -36.67 -14.56 -29.50
C SER A 112 -38.06 -15.15 -29.68
N SER A 113 -38.89 -15.13 -28.64
CA SER A 113 -40.26 -15.65 -28.70
C SER A 113 -41.13 -14.92 -29.73
N LYS A 114 -40.95 -13.60 -29.91
CA LYS A 114 -41.67 -12.80 -30.92
C LYS A 114 -41.19 -13.11 -32.34
N VAL A 115 -39.89 -13.22 -32.55
CA VAL A 115 -39.27 -13.40 -33.88
C VAL A 115 -39.38 -14.83 -34.40
N THR A 116 -39.48 -15.81 -33.50
CA THR A 116 -39.52 -17.25 -33.83
C THR A 116 -40.93 -17.74 -34.16
N GLN A 117 -41.94 -16.87 -34.09
CA GLN A 117 -43.32 -17.23 -34.42
C GLN A 117 -43.44 -17.69 -35.88
N ARG A 118 -44.25 -18.72 -36.09
CA ARG A 118 -44.54 -19.30 -37.41
C ARG A 118 -46.04 -19.29 -37.66
N THR A 119 -46.41 -19.17 -38.92
CA THR A 119 -47.79 -19.28 -39.41
C THR A 119 -48.23 -20.75 -39.42
N ARG A 120 -49.53 -20.99 -39.67
CA ARG A 120 -50.13 -22.34 -39.70
C ARG A 120 -49.43 -23.30 -40.68
N SER A 121 -48.87 -22.79 -41.77
CA SER A 121 -48.13 -23.56 -42.79
C SER A 121 -46.64 -23.71 -42.49
N GLY A 122 -46.15 -23.17 -41.36
CA GLY A 122 -44.75 -23.25 -40.95
C GLY A 122 -43.85 -22.11 -41.46
N GLN A 123 -44.37 -21.20 -42.29
CA GLN A 123 -43.62 -20.01 -42.72
C GLN A 123 -43.37 -19.07 -41.53
N PRO A 124 -42.20 -18.40 -41.44
CA PRO A 124 -41.94 -17.44 -40.39
C PRO A 124 -42.94 -16.28 -40.45
N LEU A 125 -43.48 -15.87 -39.31
CA LEU A 125 -44.35 -14.71 -39.23
C LEU A 125 -43.52 -13.45 -39.48
N MET A 126 -43.81 -12.73 -40.57
CA MET A 126 -42.95 -11.65 -41.05
C MET A 126 -43.10 -10.33 -40.27
N GLY A 127 -44.26 -10.06 -39.65
CA GLY A 127 -44.51 -8.81 -38.91
C GLY A 127 -43.45 -8.47 -37.86
N PRO A 128 -43.18 -9.34 -36.88
CA PRO A 128 -42.14 -9.12 -35.87
C PRO A 128 -40.73 -8.94 -36.45
N LYS A 129 -40.44 -9.56 -37.60
CA LYS A 129 -39.14 -9.44 -38.28
C LYS A 129 -39.00 -8.12 -39.03
N ILE A 130 -40.08 -7.65 -39.65
CA ILE A 130 -40.14 -6.36 -40.33
C ILE A 130 -39.98 -5.22 -39.31
N GLU A 131 -40.65 -5.31 -38.15
CA GLU A 131 -40.48 -4.32 -37.06
C GLU A 131 -39.03 -4.26 -36.54
N ASP A 132 -38.37 -5.42 -36.36
CA ASP A 132 -36.95 -5.48 -35.96
C ASP A 132 -36.03 -4.84 -37.02
N LEU A 133 -36.29 -5.09 -38.30
CA LEU A 133 -35.59 -4.47 -39.43
C LEU A 133 -35.79 -2.95 -39.47
N LEU A 134 -37.03 -2.48 -39.37
CA LEU A 134 -37.34 -1.05 -39.35
C LEU A 134 -36.73 -0.36 -38.13
N GLY A 135 -36.71 -1.02 -36.98
CA GLY A 135 -36.05 -0.52 -35.77
C GLY A 135 -34.53 -0.36 -35.96
N LYS A 136 -33.87 -1.33 -36.60
CA LYS A 136 -32.45 -1.24 -36.94
C LYS A 136 -32.17 -0.11 -37.92
N ILE A 137 -32.98 0.03 -38.97
CA ILE A 137 -32.83 1.11 -39.97
C ILE A 137 -33.02 2.48 -39.32
N LYS A 138 -33.97 2.63 -38.38
CA LYS A 138 -34.20 3.89 -37.65
C LYS A 138 -33.11 4.24 -36.65
N ALA A 139 -32.40 3.25 -36.11
CA ALA A 139 -31.29 3.45 -35.18
C ALA A 139 -29.93 3.57 -35.91
N ASP A 140 -29.93 3.39 -37.24
CA ASP A 140 -28.76 3.53 -38.08
C ASP A 140 -28.71 4.96 -38.62
N ASP A 141 -27.81 5.77 -38.04
CA ASP A 141 -27.60 7.19 -38.37
C ASP A 141 -27.17 7.39 -39.83
N THR A 142 -26.77 6.31 -40.51
CA THR A 142 -26.33 6.31 -41.91
C THR A 142 -27.45 6.71 -42.87
N TYR A 143 -28.72 6.46 -42.51
CA TYR A 143 -29.90 6.68 -43.37
C TYR A 143 -30.95 7.61 -42.77
N THR A 144 -30.74 8.07 -41.54
CA THR A 144 -31.60 9.02 -40.82
C THR A 144 -30.82 10.32 -40.55
N LYS A 145 -30.59 11.09 -41.62
CA LYS A 145 -30.23 12.51 -41.56
C LYS A 145 -31.47 13.37 -41.78
#